data_AF-A0A0M0JWN1-F1
#
_entry.id   AF-A0A0M0JWN1-F1
#
_cell.length_a   1.000
_cell.length_b   1.000
_cell.length_c   1.000
_cell.angle_alpha   90.00
_cell.angle_beta   90.00
_cell.angle_gamma   90.00
#
_symmetry.space_group_name_H-M   'P 1'
#
loop_
_entity.id
_entity.type
_entity.pdbx_description
1 polymer ?
#
loop_
_entity_poly.entity_id
_entity_poly.type
_entity_poly.pdbx_seq_one_letter_code
_entity_poly.pdbx_strand_id
1 'polypeptide(L)'
;MLAAWRTRQQYVGQLELLAAIAVYYSLADVLRGRQVVHYIDNSGAMAILVKDYSSDIDSAQLVNTFYALTSALEVDVWFDYVKSAANIADWPSRGQVEFAHEVNATRIEGNASNSQNSGNGAV
;
A
#
# COMPACT_ATOMS: atom_id res chain seq x y z
N MET A 1 8.26 4.10 11.68
CA MET A 1 7.33 5.11 12.21
C MET A 1 7.34 6.25 11.22
N LEU A 2 6.22 6.54 10.54
CA LEU A 2 6.13 7.69 9.62
C LEU A 2 6.34 8.96 10.44
N ALA A 3 7.47 9.63 10.27
CA ALA A 3 7.73 10.90 10.91
C ALA A 3 6.85 11.99 10.27
N ALA A 4 6.67 13.11 10.96
CA ALA A 4 6.00 14.28 10.38
C ALA A 4 6.74 14.71 9.10
N TRP A 5 6.06 14.62 7.96
CA TRP A 5 6.63 15.02 6.67
C TRP A 5 7.01 16.50 6.68
N ARG A 6 8.07 16.84 5.96
CA ARG A 6 8.50 18.23 5.80
C ARG A 6 7.41 19.04 5.11
N THR A 7 7.24 20.29 5.54
CA THR A 7 6.33 21.25 4.91
C THR A 7 6.75 21.47 3.46
N ARG A 8 5.83 21.29 2.53
CA ARG A 8 6.01 21.51 1.09
C ARG A 8 4.70 21.99 0.47
N GLN A 9 4.78 22.58 -0.71
CA GLN A 9 3.59 23.06 -1.44
C GLN A 9 2.77 21.91 -2.04
N GLN A 10 3.43 20.82 -2.43
CA GLN A 10 2.79 19.67 -3.09
C GLN A 10 3.36 18.37 -2.55
N TYR A 11 2.46 17.44 -2.24
CA TYR A 11 2.77 16.11 -1.72
C TYR A 11 2.46 14.98 -2.71
N VAL A 12 2.15 15.30 -3.98
CA VAL A 12 1.68 14.30 -4.96
C VAL A 12 2.62 13.10 -5.03
N GLY A 13 3.92 13.30 -5.22
CA GLY A 13 4.87 12.18 -5.29
C GLY A 13 4.93 11.32 -4.02
N GLN A 14 4.82 11.93 -2.82
CA GLN A 14 4.81 11.19 -1.55
C GLN A 14 3.50 10.43 -1.36
N LEU A 15 2.37 11.00 -1.80
CA LEU A 15 1.06 10.37 -1.70
C LEU A 15 0.91 9.20 -2.67
N GLU A 16 1.45 9.32 -3.89
CA GLU A 16 1.51 8.24 -4.88
C GLU A 16 2.37 7.07 -4.37
N LEU A 17 3.53 7.37 -3.78
CA LEU A 17 4.37 6.37 -3.14
C LEU A 17 3.67 5.74 -1.92
N LEU A 18 3.02 6.54 -1.08
CA LEU A 18 2.27 6.04 0.07
C LEU A 18 1.12 5.12 -0.36
N ALA A 19 0.39 5.46 -1.43
CA ALA A 19 -0.67 4.63 -1.97
C ALA A 19 -0.15 3.26 -2.43
N ALA A 20 0.99 3.22 -3.13
CA ALA A 20 1.64 1.97 -3.52
C ALA A 20 2.07 1.12 -2.31
N ILE A 21 2.41 1.74 -1.18
CA ILE A 21 2.85 1.03 0.03
C ILE A 21 1.65 0.57 0.89
N ALA A 22 0.56 1.33 0.90
CA ALA A 22 -0.58 1.12 1.80
C ALA A 22 -1.21 -0.27 1.67
N VAL A 23 -1.22 -0.87 0.47
CA VAL A 23 -1.80 -2.20 0.23
C VAL A 23 -1.15 -3.29 1.10
N TYR A 24 0.15 -3.18 1.39
CA TYR A 24 0.89 -4.17 2.19
C TYR A 24 0.54 -4.08 3.67
N TYR A 25 0.08 -2.92 4.14
CA TYR A 25 -0.49 -2.77 5.47
C TYR A 25 -1.91 -3.32 5.53
N SER A 26 -2.75 -2.93 4.56
CA SER A 26 -4.17 -3.28 4.57
C SER A 26 -4.41 -4.77 4.32
N LEU A 27 -3.53 -5.43 3.56
CA LEU A 27 -3.66 -6.83 3.16
C LEU A 27 -2.51 -7.68 3.70
N ALA A 28 -1.90 -7.29 4.82
CA ALA A 28 -0.74 -7.97 5.41
C ALA A 28 -0.97 -9.49 5.56
N ASP A 29 -2.13 -9.89 6.09
CA ASP A 29 -2.49 -11.30 6.28
C ASP A 29 -2.68 -12.05 4.96
N VAL A 30 -3.19 -11.37 3.93
CA VAL A 30 -3.38 -11.96 2.60
C VAL A 30 -2.06 -12.13 1.88
N LEU A 31 -1.14 -11.16 2.02
CA LEU A 31 0.10 -11.09 1.26
C LEU A 31 1.25 -11.88 1.90
N ARG A 32 1.18 -12.21 3.19
CA ARG A 32 2.26 -12.90 3.91
C ARG A 32 2.75 -14.17 3.18
N GLY A 33 4.07 -14.28 3.00
CA GLY A 33 4.72 -15.44 2.38
C GLY A 33 4.46 -15.58 0.87
N ARG A 34 4.00 -14.52 0.18
CA ARG A 34 3.63 -14.59 -1.24
C ARG A 34 4.59 -13.84 -2.15
N GLN A 35 4.61 -14.30 -3.39
CA GLN A 35 5.12 -13.53 -4.52
C GLN A 35 4.03 -12.61 -5.07
N VAL A 36 4.35 -11.34 -5.27
CA VAL A 36 3.40 -10.29 -5.62
C VAL A 36 3.89 -9.55 -6.85
N VAL A 37 3.07 -9.48 -7.90
CA VAL A 37 3.27 -8.53 -9.00
C VAL A 37 2.46 -7.28 -8.69
N HIS A 38 3.15 -6.14 -8.57
CA HIS A 38 2.56 -4.85 -8.23
C HIS A 38 2.64 -3.91 -9.44
N TYR A 39 1.49 -3.59 -10.02
CA TYR A 39 1.38 -2.64 -11.12
C TYR A 39 1.24 -1.20 -10.62
N ILE A 40 2.07 -0.29 -11.15
CA ILE A 40 2.10 1.13 -10.76
C ILE A 40 2.06 1.98 -12.03
N ASP A 41 1.21 3.01 -12.07
CA ASP A 41 1.15 3.98 -13.18
C ASP A 41 1.93 5.26 -12.92
N ASN A 42 2.36 5.50 -11.68
CA ASN A 42 3.28 6.55 -11.34
C ASN A 42 4.75 6.09 -11.50
N SER A 43 5.39 6.47 -12.60
CA SER A 43 6.79 6.11 -12.88
C SER A 43 7.79 6.63 -11.84
N GLY A 44 7.47 7.75 -11.17
CA GLY A 44 8.31 8.30 -10.09
C GLY A 44 8.30 7.43 -8.85
N ALA A 45 7.11 7.02 -8.39
CA ALA A 45 6.95 6.09 -7.27
C ALA A 45 7.57 4.72 -7.58
N MET A 46 7.31 4.18 -8.78
CA MET A 46 7.92 2.93 -9.23
C MET A 46 9.45 3.01 -9.22
N ALA A 47 10.04 4.10 -9.73
CA ALA A 47 11.49 4.26 -9.73
C ALA A 47 12.09 4.31 -8.32
N ILE A 48 11.41 4.92 -7.35
CA ILE A 48 11.85 4.96 -5.94
C ILE A 48 11.81 3.55 -5.34
N LEU A 49 10.71 2.82 -5.55
CA LEU A 49 10.55 1.45 -5.05
C LEU A 49 11.61 0.52 -5.64
N VAL A 50 11.76 0.50 -6.98
CA VAL A 50 12.75 -0.36 -7.66
C VAL A 50 14.18 -0.06 -7.22
N LYS A 51 14.52 1.21 -6.95
CA LYS A 51 15.87 1.62 -6.52
C LYS A 51 16.11 1.47 -5.02
N ASP A 52 15.06 1.26 -4.23
CA ASP A 52 15.09 1.34 -2.76
C ASP A 52 15.77 2.62 -2.25
N TYR A 53 15.52 3.74 -2.93
CA TYR A 53 16.22 4.99 -2.64
C TYR A 53 15.48 6.23 -3.11
N SER A 54 15.61 7.30 -2.32
CA SER A 54 15.22 8.65 -2.69
C SER A 54 16.12 9.67 -2.00
N SER A 55 16.45 10.77 -2.68
CA SER A 55 17.10 11.94 -2.07
C SER A 55 16.13 12.81 -1.27
N ASP A 56 14.83 12.66 -1.50
CA ASP A 56 13.80 13.24 -0.63
C ASP A 56 13.64 12.38 0.61
N ILE A 57 13.83 12.96 1.80
CA ILE A 57 13.85 12.25 3.08
C ILE A 57 12.50 11.61 3.44
N ASP A 58 11.37 12.21 3.03
CA ASP A 58 10.05 11.70 3.38
C ASP A 58 9.75 10.48 2.50
N SER A 59 10.11 10.55 1.21
CA SER A 59 10.07 9.39 0.30
C SER A 59 11.07 8.30 0.70
N ALA A 60 12.25 8.65 1.20
CA ALA A 60 13.23 7.68 1.71
C ALA A 60 12.70 6.94 2.95
N GLN A 61 12.04 7.65 3.86
CA GLN A 61 11.39 7.02 5.01
C GLN A 61 10.26 6.07 4.59
N LEU A 62 9.48 6.44 3.58
CA LEU A 62 8.42 5.60 3.02
C LEU A 62 8.99 4.30 2.44
N VAL A 63 9.99 4.38 1.55
CA VAL A 63 10.56 3.20 0.91
C VAL A 63 11.27 2.27 1.91
N ASN A 64 12.02 2.83 2.87
CA ASN A 64 12.63 2.03 3.95
C ASN A 64 11.57 1.31 4.79
N THR A 65 10.47 1.99 5.09
CA THR A 65 9.35 1.42 5.85
C THR A 65 8.67 0.29 5.06
N PHE A 66 8.54 0.46 3.75
CA PHE A 66 8.01 -0.56 2.85
C PHE A 66 8.87 -1.83 2.86
N TYR A 67 10.19 -1.71 2.67
CA TYR A 67 11.08 -2.87 2.66
C TYR A 67 11.19 -3.57 4.02
N ALA A 68 11.14 -2.81 5.12
CA ALA A 68 11.04 -3.40 6.45
C ALA A 68 9.75 -4.20 6.62
N LEU A 69 8.62 -3.69 6.12
CA LEU A 69 7.33 -4.38 6.17
C LEU A 69 7.33 -5.64 5.30
N THR A 70 7.72 -5.55 4.02
CA THR A 70 7.71 -6.70 3.11
C THR A 70 8.66 -7.80 3.57
N SER A 71 9.82 -7.42 4.14
CA SER A 71 10.72 -8.39 4.78
C SER A 71 10.05 -9.10 5.96
N ALA A 72 9.36 -8.37 6.86
CA ALA A 72 8.64 -8.97 7.98
C ALA A 72 7.40 -9.80 7.57
N LEU A 73 6.85 -9.54 6.38
CA LEU A 73 5.76 -10.31 5.79
C LEU A 73 6.25 -11.46 4.91
N GLU A 74 7.55 -11.62 4.69
CA GLU A 74 8.12 -12.61 3.75
C GLU A 74 7.52 -12.46 2.34
N VAL A 75 7.32 -11.20 1.91
CA VAL A 75 6.78 -10.88 0.58
C VAL A 75 7.90 -10.65 -0.41
N ASP A 76 7.83 -11.34 -1.53
CA ASP A 76 8.70 -11.16 -2.69
C ASP A 76 7.94 -10.37 -3.77
N VAL A 77 8.38 -9.16 -4.05
CA VAL A 77 7.62 -8.20 -4.88
C VAL A 77 8.33 -7.90 -6.20
N TRP A 78 7.59 -8.00 -7.30
CA TRP A 78 7.97 -7.52 -8.62
C TRP A 78 7.14 -6.30 -8.99
N PHE A 79 7.79 -5.19 -9.31
CA PHE A 79 7.12 -3.97 -9.76
C PHE A 79 7.07 -3.90 -11.28
N ASP A 80 5.92 -3.56 -11.83
CA ASP A 80 5.76 -3.32 -13.26
C ASP A 80 4.94 -2.06 -13.53
N TYR A 81 5.18 -1.45 -14.68
CA TYR A 81 4.49 -0.25 -15.10
C TYR A 81 3.16 -0.61 -15.78
N VAL A 82 2.11 0.12 -15.45
CA VAL A 82 0.83 0.09 -16.18
C VAL A 82 0.46 1.51 -16.62
N LYS A 83 -0.12 1.67 -17.82
CA LYS A 83 -0.66 2.97 -18.24
C LYS A 83 -1.87 3.32 -17.38
N SER A 84 -2.04 4.59 -16.99
CA SER A 84 -3.16 5.01 -16.14
C SER A 84 -4.54 4.59 -16.67
N ALA A 85 -4.78 4.67 -17.98
CA ALA A 85 -6.04 4.23 -18.59
C ALA A 85 -6.31 2.71 -18.49
N ALA A 86 -5.29 1.91 -18.18
CA ALA A 86 -5.39 0.46 -17.96
C ALA A 86 -5.24 0.08 -16.48
N ASN A 87 -5.04 1.06 -15.58
CA ASN A 87 -4.90 0.80 -14.15
C ASN A 87 -6.29 0.65 -13.51
N ILE A 88 -6.66 -0.58 -13.16
CA ILE A 88 -7.95 -0.86 -12.50
C ILE A 88 -8.10 -0.15 -11.14
N ALA A 89 -6.99 0.28 -10.52
CA ALA A 89 -7.02 1.03 -9.27
C ALA A 89 -7.37 2.52 -9.45
N ASP A 90 -7.34 3.06 -10.68
CA ASP A 90 -7.68 4.46 -10.95
C ASP A 90 -9.15 4.75 -10.64
N TRP A 91 -10.09 3.89 -11.09
CA TRP A 91 -11.52 4.05 -10.80
C TRP A 91 -11.86 4.11 -9.29
N PRO A 92 -11.48 3.11 -8.46
CA PRO A 92 -11.80 3.16 -7.04
C PRO A 92 -11.11 4.33 -6.33
N SER A 93 -9.93 4.78 -6.79
CA SER A 93 -9.27 5.99 -6.26
C SER A 93 -10.07 7.28 -6.50
N ARG A 94 -10.94 7.28 -7.52
CA ARG A 94 -11.87 8.38 -7.86
C ARG A 94 -13.25 8.20 -7.22
N GLY A 95 -13.42 7.18 -6.38
CA GLY A 95 -14.71 6.82 -5.79
C GLY A 95 -15.66 6.10 -6.75
N GLN A 96 -15.16 5.63 -7.90
CA GLN A 96 -15.93 4.88 -8.88
C GLN A 96 -15.75 3.39 -8.62
N VAL A 97 -16.73 2.78 -7.96
CA VAL A 97 -16.68 1.37 -7.50
C VAL A 97 -17.77 0.52 -8.13
N GLU A 98 -18.56 1.08 -9.05
CA GLU A 98 -19.70 0.43 -9.68
C GLU A 98 -19.29 -0.83 -10.45
N PHE A 99 -18.12 -0.77 -11.11
CA PHE A 99 -17.54 -1.89 -11.86
C PHE A 99 -17.25 -3.11 -10.97
N ALA A 100 -17.10 -2.93 -9.65
CA ALA A 100 -16.83 -4.02 -8.71
C ALA A 100 -17.92 -5.09 -8.75
N HIS A 101 -19.19 -4.70 -8.98
CA HIS A 101 -20.29 -5.62 -9.15
C HIS A 101 -20.18 -6.42 -10.46
N GLU A 102 -19.76 -5.77 -11.55
CA GLU A 102 -19.65 -6.39 -12.88
C GLU A 102 -18.57 -7.47 -12.93
N VAL A 103 -17.49 -7.28 -12.16
CA VAL A 103 -16.36 -8.22 -12.10
C VAL A 103 -16.46 -9.23 -10.95
N ASN A 104 -17.58 -9.29 -10.24
CA ASN A 104 -17.76 -10.10 -9.02
C ASN A 104 -16.63 -9.90 -8.00
N ALA A 105 -16.24 -8.65 -7.77
CA ALA A 105 -15.18 -8.32 -6.82
C ALA A 105 -15.57 -8.69 -5.37
N THR A 106 -14.64 -9.28 -4.64
CA THR A 106 -14.79 -9.54 -3.20
C THR A 106 -14.33 -8.32 -2.41
N ARG A 107 -15.21 -7.75 -1.58
CA ARG A 107 -14.81 -6.71 -0.63
C ARG A 107 -14.11 -7.36 0.57
N ILE A 108 -12.88 -6.91 0.82
CA ILE A 108 -12.10 -7.30 2.01
C ILE A 108 -12.09 -6.10 2.96
N GLU A 109 -12.67 -6.26 4.15
CA GLU A 109 -12.47 -5.31 5.24
C GLU A 109 -11.20 -5.69 6.00
N GLY A 110 -10.33 -4.71 6.27
CA GLY A 110 -9.20 -4.94 7.15
C GLY A 110 -9.72 -5.24 8.55
N ASN A 111 -9.40 -6.42 9.09
CA ASN A 111 -9.65 -6.74 10.50
C ASN A 111 -8.78 -5.78 11.34
N ALA A 112 -9.32 -4.63 11.71
CA ALA A 112 -8.86 -3.95 12.91
C ALA A 112 -9.23 -4.89 14.05
N SER A 113 -8.27 -5.70 14.49
CA SER A 113 -8.42 -6.63 15.60
C SER A 113 -9.06 -5.91 16.78
N ASN A 114 -10.36 -6.15 16.95
CA ASN A 114 -11.12 -5.59 18.06
C ASN A 114 -10.70 -6.42 19.28
N SER A 115 -9.73 -5.94 20.04
CA SER A 115 -9.37 -6.50 21.33
C SER A 115 -10.49 -6.19 22.33
N GLN A 116 -11.66 -6.82 22.18
CA GLN A 116 -12.64 -6.88 23.24
C GLN A 116 -12.20 -7.94 24.26
N ASN A 117 -11.42 -7.44 25.22
CA ASN A 117 -11.51 -7.73 26.65
C ASN A 117 -11.88 -9.16 27.05
N SER A 118 -10.86 -10.02 27.24
CA SER A 118 -10.98 -11.16 28.13
C SER A 118 -11.06 -10.65 29.57
N GLY A 119 -12.26 -10.67 30.16
CA GLY A 119 -12.43 -10.43 31.57
C GLY A 119 -13.85 -10.03 31.93
N ASN A 120 -14.73 -11.01 32.16
CA ASN A 120 -15.08 -11.41 33.52
C ASN A 120 -16.15 -12.50 33.47
N GLY A 121 -15.82 -13.67 33.98
CA GLY A 121 -16.68 -14.84 34.00
C GLY A 121 -16.11 -15.90 34.92
N ALA A 122 -15.99 -15.58 36.22
CA ALA A 122 -15.87 -16.57 37.27
C ALA A 122 -16.26 -15.95 38.62
N VAL A 123 -17.42 -16.43 39.11
CA VAL A 123 -17.98 -16.43 40.48
C VAL A 123 -18.51 -15.11 41.05
#